data_AF-A0A2N1VVG1-F1
#
_entry.id   AF-A0A2N1VVG1-F1
#
_cell.length_a   1.000
_cell.length_b   1.000
_cell.length_c   1.000
_cell.angle_alpha   90.00
_cell.angle_beta   90.00
_cell.angle_gamma   90.00
#
_symmetry.space_group_name_H-M   'P 1'
#
loop_
_entity.id
_entity.type
_entity.pdbx_description
1 polymer ?
#
loop_
_entity_poly.entity_id
_entity_poly.type
_entity_poly.pdbx_seq_one_letter_code
_entity_poly.pdbx_strand_id
1 'polypeptide(L)'
;MAGEIYIKKYGMYISGFSSSPFGIEWMRFDKNSPISDLVKTVPHIAFEVDDLQEAIKGLELIDEISSPAEGIKVAMFQHNGAPVELIEFS
;
A
#
# COMPACT_ATOMS: atom_id res chain seq x y z
N MET A 1 4.54 3.27 -17.65
CA MET A 1 6.02 3.27 -17.48
C MET A 1 6.55 1.89 -17.84
N ALA A 2 7.82 1.78 -18.24
CA ALA A 2 8.40 0.46 -18.52
C ALA A 2 8.47 -0.36 -17.22
N GLY A 3 8.09 -1.63 -17.28
CA GLY A 3 8.13 -2.53 -16.10
C GLY A 3 6.98 -2.37 -15.11
N GLU A 4 5.87 -1.72 -15.49
CA GLU A 4 4.66 -1.71 -14.65
C GLU A 4 4.01 -3.08 -14.57
N ILE A 5 3.53 -3.43 -13.37
CA ILE A 5 2.73 -4.62 -13.09
C ILE A 5 1.31 -4.18 -12.77
N TYR A 6 0.32 -4.76 -13.44
CA TYR A 6 -1.08 -4.47 -13.19
C TYR A 6 -1.67 -5.41 -12.14
N ILE A 7 -2.16 -4.85 -11.04
CA ILE A 7 -2.85 -5.58 -9.99
C ILE A 7 -4.36 -5.43 -10.18
N LYS A 8 -4.93 -6.33 -10.99
CA LYS A 8 -6.33 -6.30 -11.43
C LYS A 8 -7.34 -6.14 -10.29
N LYS A 9 -7.08 -6.75 -9.13
CA LYS A 9 -7.96 -6.69 -7.95
C LYS A 9 -8.17 -5.24 -7.46
N TYR A 10 -7.16 -4.39 -7.58
CA TYR A 10 -7.20 -3.01 -7.10
C TYR A 10 -7.31 -1.99 -8.23
N GLY A 11 -7.41 -2.43 -9.49
CA GLY A 11 -7.44 -1.51 -10.64
C GLY A 11 -6.25 -0.55 -10.62
N MET A 12 -5.05 -1.06 -10.36
CA MET A 12 -3.86 -0.22 -10.20
C MET A 12 -2.63 -0.86 -10.83
N TYR A 13 -1.68 -0.01 -11.20
CA TYR A 13 -0.37 -0.39 -11.70
C TYR A 13 0.68 0.02 -10.68
N ILE A 14 1.65 -0.86 -10.43
CA ILE A 14 2.81 -0.59 -9.57
C ILE A 14 4.11 -0.70 -10.35
N SER A 15 5.15 0.03 -9.94
CA SER A 15 6.51 -0.09 -10.50
C SER A 15 7.57 0.51 -9.59
N GLY A 16 8.82 0.07 -9.75
CA GLY A 16 10.00 0.77 -9.23
C GLY A 16 10.47 0.38 -7.82
N PHE A 17 9.64 -0.28 -6.99
CA PHE A 17 10.02 -0.63 -5.61
C PHE A 17 11.33 -1.43 -5.55
N SER A 18 11.40 -2.58 -6.21
CA SER A 18 12.54 -3.50 -6.16
C SER A 18 13.83 -2.96 -6.81
N SER A 19 13.74 -1.93 -7.64
CA SER A 19 14.91 -1.32 -8.30
C SER A 19 15.32 0.01 -7.67
N SER A 20 14.48 0.58 -6.81
CA SER A 20 14.76 1.83 -6.13
C SER A 20 15.69 1.60 -4.94
N PRO A 21 16.86 2.28 -4.87
CA PRO A 21 17.74 2.20 -3.70
C PRO A 21 17.12 2.87 -2.45
N PHE A 22 15.96 3.51 -2.61
CA PHE A 22 15.22 4.20 -1.55
C PHE A 22 13.85 3.58 -1.29
N GLY A 23 13.51 2.44 -1.92
CA GLY A 23 12.21 1.78 -1.72
C GLY A 23 11.01 2.55 -2.27
N ILE A 24 11.20 3.41 -3.28
CA ILE A 24 10.10 4.16 -3.90
C ILE A 24 9.27 3.23 -4.79
N GLU A 25 7.97 3.12 -4.51
CA GLU A 25 6.98 2.52 -5.41
C GLU A 25 6.13 3.59 -6.09
N TRP A 26 5.95 3.48 -7.39
CA TRP A 26 5.05 4.30 -8.17
C TRP A 26 3.73 3.59 -8.38
N MET A 27 2.63 4.25 -8.02
CA MET A 27 1.29 3.74 -8.21
C MET A 27 0.51 4.58 -9.23
N ARG A 28 -0.24 3.91 -10.11
CA ARG A 28 -1.20 4.55 -11.02
C ARG A 28 -2.52 3.81 -10.96
N PHE A 29 -3.59 4.55 -10.68
CA PHE A 29 -4.92 3.99 -10.47
C PHE A 29 -5.81 4.17 -11.70
N ASP A 30 -6.65 3.18 -11.96
CA ASP A 30 -7.74 3.30 -12.91
C ASP A 30 -8.83 4.23 -12.36
N LYS A 31 -9.61 4.82 -13.27
CA LYS A 31 -10.71 5.73 -12.93
C LYS A 31 -11.72 5.12 -11.94
N ASN A 32 -11.95 3.81 -12.04
CA ASN A 32 -12.90 3.07 -11.21
C ASN A 32 -12.18 2.15 -10.20
N SER A 33 -10.93 2.44 -9.86
CA SER A 33 -10.20 1.70 -8.82
C SER A 33 -10.99 1.75 -7.50
N PRO A 34 -11.15 0.62 -6.80
CA PRO A 34 -11.83 0.58 -5.49
C PRO A 34 -10.99 1.16 -4.35
N ILE A 35 -9.73 1.53 -4.60
CA ILE A 35 -8.84 2.12 -3.59
C ILE A 35 -9.37 3.49 -3.14
N SER A 36 -9.26 3.76 -1.85
CA SER A 36 -9.72 5.01 -1.24
C SER A 36 -9.11 6.26 -1.90
N ASP A 37 -9.89 7.34 -1.93
CA ASP A 37 -9.46 8.59 -2.57
C ASP A 37 -8.22 9.20 -1.91
N LEU A 38 -8.06 9.02 -0.60
CA LEU A 38 -6.89 9.47 0.13
C LEU A 38 -5.60 8.81 -0.40
N VAL A 39 -5.60 7.48 -0.56
CA VAL A 39 -4.43 6.73 -1.07
C VAL A 39 -4.14 7.06 -2.53
N LYS A 40 -5.19 7.33 -3.34
CA LYS A 40 -5.01 7.72 -4.74
C LYS A 40 -4.44 9.12 -4.94
N THR A 41 -4.58 10.01 -3.95
CA THR A 41 -4.26 11.44 -4.10
C THR A 41 -3.13 11.94 -3.22
N VAL A 42 -2.77 11.20 -2.17
CA VAL A 42 -1.73 11.56 -1.21
C VAL A 42 -0.69 10.45 -1.11
N PRO A 43 0.62 10.75 -1.26
CA PRO A 43 1.67 9.77 -1.01
C PRO A 43 1.60 9.26 0.43
N HIS A 44 1.78 7.95 0.61
CA HIS A 44 1.92 7.34 1.93
C HIS A 44 3.36 6.89 2.16
N ILE A 45 3.70 6.74 3.44
CA ILE A 45 4.96 6.14 3.87
C ILE A 45 4.65 4.72 4.36
N ALA A 46 5.42 3.75 3.89
CA ALA A 46 5.30 2.36 4.28
C ALA A 46 6.38 1.99 5.31
N PHE A 47 5.99 1.24 6.34
CA PHE A 47 6.89 0.68 7.35
C PHE A 47 6.74 -0.83 7.40
N GLU A 48 7.86 -1.54 7.31
CA GLU A 48 7.90 -2.98 7.54
C GLU A 48 7.69 -3.29 9.03
N VAL A 49 6.88 -4.31 9.31
CA VAL A 49 6.59 -4.80 10.66
C VAL A 49 6.70 -6.31 10.71
N ASP A 50 7.13 -6.85 11.86
CA ASP A 50 7.26 -8.30 12.06
C ASP A 50 5.90 -9.01 12.18
N ASP A 51 4.89 -8.34 12.78
CA ASP A 51 3.53 -8.85 12.95
C ASP A 51 2.53 -7.72 12.71
N LEU A 52 1.79 -7.81 11.61
CA LEU A 52 0.81 -6.82 11.20
C LEU A 52 -0.38 -6.77 12.16
N GLN A 53 -0.83 -7.92 12.69
CA GLN A 53 -1.99 -7.97 13.59
C GLN A 53 -1.70 -7.28 14.92
N GLU A 54 -0.49 -7.46 15.44
CA GLU A 54 -0.04 -6.75 16.63
C GLU A 54 0.16 -5.26 16.35
N ALA A 55 0.79 -4.90 15.23
CA ALA A 55 1.14 -3.52 14.91
C ALA A 55 -0.08 -2.60 14.66
N ILE A 56 -1.20 -3.15 14.18
CA ILE A 56 -2.43 -2.38 13.91
C ILE A 56 -3.33 -2.19 15.13
N LYS A 57 -2.99 -2.75 16.30
CA LYS A 57 -3.85 -2.67 17.49
C LYS A 57 -4.10 -1.22 17.90
N GLY A 58 -5.38 -0.87 17.99
CA GLY A 58 -5.81 0.47 18.39
C GLY A 58 -5.71 1.52 17.27
N LEU A 59 -5.35 1.12 16.05
CA LEU A 59 -5.39 1.98 14.87
C LEU A 59 -6.76 1.91 14.19
N GLU A 60 -7.24 3.06 13.74
CA GLU A 60 -8.40 3.14 12.85
C GLU A 60 -7.91 3.00 11.40
N LEU A 61 -8.19 1.84 10.81
CA LEU A 61 -7.76 1.54 9.45
C LEU A 61 -8.63 2.30 8.43
N ILE A 62 -8.01 2.71 7.32
CA ILE A 62 -8.69 3.35 6.19
C ILE A 62 -9.58 2.33 5.46
N ASP A 63 -9.08 1.11 5.30
CA ASP A 63 -9.73 -0.01 4.61
C ASP A 63 -9.38 -1.34 5.32
N GLU A 64 -9.99 -2.44 4.88
CA GLU A 64 -9.63 -3.78 5.36
C GLU A 64 -8.16 -4.14 5.04
N ILE A 65 -7.58 -5.03 5.84
CA ILE A 65 -6.25 -5.61 5.56
C ILE A 65 -6.26 -6.24 4.17
N SER A 66 -5.25 -5.90 3.37
CA SER A 66 -5.15 -6.36 2.00
C SER A 66 -3.89 -7.20 1.78
N SER A 67 -3.86 -7.95 0.69
CA SER A 67 -2.70 -8.73 0.25
C SER A 67 -2.47 -8.43 -1.23
N PRO A 68 -1.50 -7.57 -1.57
CA PRO A 68 -1.26 -7.15 -2.95
C PRO A 68 -0.53 -8.20 -3.78
N ALA A 69 0.29 -9.02 -3.13
CA ALA A 69 0.97 -10.17 -3.71
C ALA A 69 1.05 -11.31 -2.68
N GLU A 70 1.38 -12.51 -3.15
CA GLU A 70 1.66 -13.65 -2.27
C GLU A 70 2.79 -13.32 -1.29
N GLY A 71 2.61 -13.68 -0.02
CA GLY A 71 3.56 -13.38 1.04
C GLY A 71 3.56 -11.93 1.55
N ILE A 72 2.65 -11.07 1.06
CA ILE A 72 2.55 -9.68 1.50
C ILE A 72 1.18 -9.42 2.13
N LYS A 73 1.18 -8.84 3.33
CA LYS A 73 -0.02 -8.25 3.94
C LYS A 73 0.21 -6.79 4.24
N VAL A 74 -0.81 -5.97 4.01
CA VAL A 74 -0.74 -4.53 4.26
C VAL A 74 -1.98 -4.03 4.98
N ALA A 75 -1.79 -3.03 5.83
CA ALA A 75 -2.86 -2.24 6.42
C ALA A 75 -2.51 -0.76 6.32
N MET A 76 -3.49 0.06 5.98
CA MET A 76 -3.32 1.51 5.91
C MET A 76 -4.16 2.20 6.98
N PHE A 77 -3.60 3.23 7.59
CA PHE A 77 -4.27 4.08 8.56
C PHE A 77 -3.86 5.54 8.33
N GLN A 78 -4.63 6.48 8.87
CA GLN A 78 -4.29 7.90 8.80
C GLN A 78 -3.69 8.36 10.13
N HIS A 79 -2.55 9.05 10.07
CA HIS A 79 -1.94 9.70 11.22
C HIS A 79 -1.63 11.16 10.89
N ASN A 80 -2.21 12.11 11.63
CA ASN A 80 -2.02 13.56 11.42
C ASN A 80 -2.23 14.02 9.96
N GLY A 81 -3.17 13.41 9.24
CA GLY A 81 -3.46 13.77 7.84
C GLY A 81 -2.60 13.03 6.80
N ALA A 82 -1.60 12.27 7.22
CA ALA A 82 -0.78 11.45 6.34
C ALA A 82 -1.29 10.00 6.35
N PRO A 83 -1.53 9.39 5.17
CA PRO A 83 -1.71 7.95 5.10
C PRO A 83 -0.38 7.24 5.37
N VAL A 84 -0.44 6.19 6.17
CA VAL A 84 0.69 5.33 6.55
C VAL A 84 0.31 3.90 6.25
N GLU A 85 1.22 3.16 5.62
CA GLU A 85 1.09 1.73 5.37
C GLU A 85 1.99 0.94 6.33
N LEU A 86 1.45 -0.11 6.94
CA LEU A 86 2.24 -1.14 7.59
C LEU A 86 2.24 -2.38 6.70
N ILE A 87 3.43 -2.92 6.43
CA ILE A 87 3.63 -4.06 5.55
C ILE A 87 4.33 -5.20 6.30
N GLU A 88 3.77 -6.41 6.20
CA GLU A 88 4.37 -7.65 6.70
C GLU A 88 4.71 -8.53 5.50
N PHE A 89 5.95 -9.04 5.49
CA PHE A 89 6.43 -10.03 4.52
C PHE A 89 6.49 -11.42 5.18
N SER A 90 6.12 -12.48 4.45
CA SER A 90 6.20 -13.89 4.87
C SER A 90 7.20 -14.69 4.04
#